data_AF-X1ED52-F1
#
_entry.id   AF-X1ED52-F1
#
_cell.length_a   1.000
_cell.length_b   1.000
_cell.length_c   1.000
_cell.angle_alpha   90.00
_cell.angle_beta   90.00
_cell.angle_gamma   90.00
#
_symmetry.space_group_name_H-M   'P 1'
#
loop_
_entity.id
_entity.type
_entity.pdbx_description
1 polymer ?
#
loop_
_entity_poly.entity_id
_entity_poly.type
_entity_poly.pdbx_seq_one_letter_code
_entity_poly.pdbx_strand_id
1 'polypeptide(L)' 'MRIITAKTKLRNYPIYISSKISQYFPLLIKENFKDSEKIVLVTNNKVFGIYEDKINNILKECSLPYEIVIIQDGE' A
#
# COMPACT_ATOMS: atom_id res chain seq x y z
N MET A 1 11.10 -2.61 -12.66
CA MET A 1 10.83 -1.97 -11.36
C MET A 1 12.10 -1.28 -10.90
N ARG A 2 12.04 -0.01 -10.51
CA ARG A 2 13.19 0.71 -9.94
C ARG A 2 13.05 0.75 -8.42
N ILE A 3 14.14 0.49 -7.70
CA ILE A 3 14.19 0.54 -6.24
C ILE A 3 15.20 1.60 -5.84
N ILE A 4 14.82 2.52 -4.95
CA ILE A 4 15.69 3.55 -4.38
C ILE A 4 15.68 3.38 -2.86
N THR A 5 16.83 3.35 -2.22
CA THR A 5 16.91 3.36 -0.75
C THR A 5 16.85 4.80 -0.27
N ALA A 6 15.76 5.18 0.40
CA ALA A 6 15.64 6.45 1.08
C ALA A 6 16.26 6.35 2.48
N LYS A 7 16.98 7.40 2.88
CA LYS A 7 17.62 7.51 4.19
C LYS A 7 17.08 8.74 4.91
N THR A 8 16.50 8.52 6.08
CA THR A 8 16.10 9.56 7.02
C THR A 8 17.12 9.62 8.17
N LYS A 9 16.93 10.55 9.11
CA LYS A 9 17.77 10.63 10.32
C LYS A 9 17.74 9.34 11.15
N LEU A 10 16.62 8.63 11.16
CA LEU A 10 16.38 7.50 12.08
C LEU A 10 16.29 6.15 11.36
N ARG A 11 15.89 6.11 10.10
CA ARG A 11 15.60 4.86 9.38
C ARG A 11 15.96 4.94 7.90
N ASN A 12 16.24 3.77 7.33
CA ASN A 12 16.30 3.56 5.89
C ASN A 12 15.06 2.78 5.46
N TYR A 13 14.51 3.08 4.29
CA TYR A 13 13.42 2.31 3.70
C TYR A 13 13.50 2.31 2.17
N PRO A 14 13.05 1.23 1.51
CA PRO A 14 12.98 1.16 0.06
C PRO A 14 11.79 1.98 -0.49
N ILE A 15 12.02 2.67 -1.60
CA ILE A 15 11.00 3.29 -2.44
C ILE A 15 10.95 2.51 -3.76
N TYR A 16 9.82 1.86 -4.01
CA TYR A 16 9.56 1.09 -5.23
C TYR A 16 8.83 1.96 -6.24
N ILE A 17 9.41 2.16 -7.43
CA ILE A 17 8.82 2.96 -8.52
C ILE A 17 8.57 2.04 -9.72
N SER A 18 7.31 1.90 -10.10
CA SER A 18 6.86 1.08 -11.22
C SER A 18 5.50 1.55 -11.71
N SER A 19 5.30 1.61 -13.04
CA SER A 19 3.97 1.83 -13.62
C SER A 19 2.98 0.69 -13.32
N LYS A 20 3.48 -0.49 -12.93
CA LYS A 20 2.70 -1.67 -12.56
C LYS A 20 2.80 -2.00 -11.07
N ILE A 21 3.05 -1.01 -10.20
CA ILE A 21 3.32 -1.25 -8.77
C ILE A 21 2.20 -2.03 -8.07
N SER A 22 0.95 -1.88 -8.50
CA SER A 22 -0.19 -2.64 -7.98
C SER A 22 -0.04 -4.15 -8.12
N GLN A 23 0.61 -4.64 -9.18
CA GLN A 23 0.83 -6.07 -9.41
C GLN A 23 1.94 -6.64 -8.50
N TYR A 24 2.86 -5.78 -8.07
CA TYR A 24 3.98 -6.18 -7.21
C TYR A 24 3.69 -5.97 -5.72
N PHE A 25 2.74 -5.11 -5.39
CA PHE A 25 2.43 -4.75 -4.00
C PHE A 25 2.13 -5.96 -3.10
N PRO A 26 1.28 -6.93 -3.48
CA PRO A 26 1.01 -8.10 -2.64
C PRO A 26 2.26 -8.91 -2.34
N LEU A 27 3.15 -9.08 -3.32
CA LEU A 27 4.43 -9.77 -3.14
C LEU A 27 5.33 -9.00 -2.16
N LEU A 28 5.44 -7.68 -2.33
CA LEU A 28 6.25 -6.83 -1.45
C LEU A 28 5.76 -6.87 0.00
N ILE A 29 4.45 -6.88 0.23
CA ILE A 29 3.87 -7.04 1.56
C ILE A 29 4.24 -8.41 2.15
N LYS A 30 4.04 -9.49 1.40
CA LYS A 30 4.36 -10.86 1.85
C LYS A 30 5.85 -11.06 2.14
N GLU A 31 6.74 -10.40 1.42
CA GLU A 31 8.19 -10.54 1.61
C GLU A 31 8.72 -9.70 2.78
N ASN A 32 8.26 -8.45 2.91
CA ASN A 32 8.86 -7.47 3.82
C ASN A 32 8.09 -7.28 5.13
N PHE A 33 6.84 -7.75 5.21
CA PHE A 33 5.93 -7.55 6.33
C PHE A 33 5.35 -8.90 6.82
N LYS A 34 6.19 -9.93 6.88
CA LYS A 34 5.80 -11.31 7.26
C LYS A 34 5.17 -11.41 8.65
N ASP A 35 5.61 -10.56 9.57
CA ASP A 35 5.15 -10.55 10.97
C ASP A 35 3.90 -9.68 11.16
N SER A 36 3.37 -9.09 10.08
CA SER A 36 2.17 -8.25 10.15
C SER A 36 0.90 -9.10 10.18
N GLU A 37 0.03 -8.84 11.14
CA GLU A 37 -1.24 -9.57 11.31
C GLU A 37 -2.40 -8.97 10.49
N LYS A 38 -2.33 -7.69 10.13
CA LYS A 38 -3.37 -6.98 9.39
C LYS A 38 -2.85 -5.79 8.59
N ILE A 39 -3.61 -5.37 7.59
CA ILE A 39 -3.39 -4.13 6.83
C ILE A 39 -4.50 -3.12 7.19
N VAL A 40 -4.12 -1.89 7.53
CA VAL A 40 -5.09 -0.79 7.68
C VAL A 40 -4.80 0.23 6.59
N LEU A 41 -5.72 0.38 5.63
CA LEU A 41 -5.65 1.41 4.61
C LEU A 41 -6.39 2.65 5.11
N VAL A 42 -5.70 3.79 5.15
CA VAL A 42 -6.31 5.10 5.40
C VAL A 42 -6.21 5.91 4.11
N THR A 43 -7.35 6.40 3.61
CA THR A 43 -7.44 7.18 2.37
C THR A 43 -8.56 8.20 2.46
N ASN A 44 -8.57 9.20 1.58
CA ASN A 44 -9.71 10.11 1.44
C ASN A 44 -10.77 9.57 0.46
N ASN A 45 -11.97 10.13 0.53
CA ASN A 45 -13.11 9.80 -0.35
C ASN A 45 -12.81 10.01 -1.84
N LYS A 46 -12.04 11.04 -2.20
CA LYS A 46 -11.69 11.38 -3.58
C LYS A 46 -10.81 10.32 -4.24
N VAL A 47 -9.71 9.93 -3.58
CA VAL A 47 -8.78 8.89 -4.05
C VAL A 47 -9.48 7.54 -4.05
N PHE A 48 -10.25 7.23 -3.00
CA PHE A 48 -10.97 5.96 -2.94
C PHE A 48 -11.98 5.84 -4.08
N GLY A 49 -12.80 6.87 -4.35
CA GLY A 49 -13.78 6.83 -5.43
C GLY A 49 -13.18 6.63 -6.84
N ILE A 50 -11.91 6.99 -7.05
CA ILE A 50 -11.22 6.77 -8.35
C ILE A 50 -10.60 5.36 -8.41
N TYR A 51 -10.13 4.83 -7.29
CA TYR A 51 -9.28 3.64 -7.25
C TYR A 51 -9.85 2.46 -6.46
N GLU A 52 -11.11 2.53 -6.05
CA GLU A 52 -11.77 1.55 -5.18
C GLU A 52 -11.54 0.10 -5.64
N ASP A 53 -11.91 -0.23 -6.87
CA ASP A 53 -11.77 -1.58 -7.43
C ASP A 53 -10.31 -2.06 -7.40
N LYS A 54 -9.40 -1.16 -7.77
CA LYS A 54 -7.97 -1.45 -7.81
C LYS A 54 -7.43 -1.71 -6.41
N ILE A 55 -7.81 -0.90 -5.43
CA ILE A 55 -7.43 -1.04 -4.02
C ILE A 55 -7.97 -2.36 -3.47
N ASN A 56 -9.26 -2.63 -3.66
CA ASN A 56 -9.91 -3.84 -3.17
C ASN A 56 -9.25 -5.11 -3.73
N ASN A 57 -8.93 -5.13 -5.03
CA ASN A 57 -8.25 -6.27 -5.64
C ASN A 57 -6.85 -6.49 -5.05
N ILE A 58 -6.06 -5.43 -4.90
CA ILE A 58 -4.70 -5.50 -4.34
C ILE A 58 -4.74 -6.01 -2.89
N LEU A 59 -5.64 -5.48 -2.06
CA LEU A 59 -5.74 -5.88 -0.65
C LEU A 59 -6.16 -7.34 -0.50
N LYS A 60 -7.10 -7.82 -1.32
CA LYS A 60 -7.46 -9.25 -1.38
C LYS A 60 -6.27 -10.14 -1.74
N GLU A 61 -5.46 -9.74 -2.72
CA GLU A 61 -4.27 -10.49 -3.14
C GLU A 61 -3.17 -10.56 -2.08
N CYS A 62 -3.15 -9.62 -1.13
CA CYS A 62 -2.20 -9.63 -0.01
C CYS A 62 -2.43 -10.81 0.95
N SER A 63 -3.60 -11.45 0.93
CA SER A 63 -3.94 -12.60 1.78
C SER A 63 -3.79 -12.33 3.29
N LEU A 64 -3.93 -11.07 3.70
CA LEU A 64 -3.97 -10.64 5.09
C LEU A 64 -5.35 -10.02 5.38
N PRO A 65 -5.85 -10.14 6.63
CA PRO A 65 -6.98 -9.34 7.08
C PRO A 65 -6.72 -7.86 6.79
N TYR A 66 -7.72 -7.14 6.27
CA TYR A 66 -7.58 -5.73 6.00
C TYR A 66 -8.81 -4.92 6.42
N GLU A 67 -8.56 -3.66 6.78
CA GLU A 67 -9.55 -2.65 7.14
C GLU A 67 -9.32 -1.41 6.28
N ILE A 68 -10.40 -0.79 5.80
CA ILE A 68 -10.34 0.43 5.00
C ILE A 68 -11.03 1.55 5.78
N VAL A 69 -10.29 2.60 6.08
CA VAL A 69 -10.77 3.82 6.76
C VAL A 69 -10.78 4.95 5.74
N ILE A 70 -11.97 5.44 5.41
CA ILE A 70 -12.16 6.55 4.47
C ILE A 70 -12.41 7.83 5.25
N ILE A 71 -11.55 8.82 5.05
CA ILE A 71 -11.69 10.17 5.61
C ILE A 71 -12.21 11.14 4.54
N GLN A 72 -12.74 12.29 4.97
CA GLN A 72 -13.07 13.37 4.03
C GLN A 72 -11.78 13.99 3.50
N ASP A 73 -11.77 14.34 2.22
CA ASP A 73 -10.70 15.17 1.65
C ASP A 73 -10.71 16.54 2.34
N GLY A 74 -9.55 17.03 2.76
CA GLY A 74 -9.41 18.38 3.32
C GLY A 74 -9.02 19.36 2.21
N GLU A 75 -9.70 20.50 2.14
CA GLU A 75 -9.23 21.65 1.36
C GLU A 75 -8.00 22.32 1.99
#